data_AF-A0A6A1XEL4-F1
#
_entry.id   AF-A0A6A1XEL4-F1
#
_cell.length_a   1.000
_cell.length_b   1.000
_cell.length_c   1.000
_cell.angle_alpha   90.00
_cell.angle_beta   90.00
_cell.angle_gamma   90.00
#
_symmetry.space_group_name_H-M   'P 1'
#
loop_
_entity.id
_entity.type
_entity.pdbx_description
1 polymer ?
#
loop_
_entity_poly.entity_id
_entity_poly.type
_entity_poly.pdbx_seq_one_letter_code
_entity_poly.pdbx_strand_id
1 'polypeptide(L)'
;MRKKFLLLSIAALICCNVAKAQMYLGMTGLIHVPSAEMNEAGDARIGVHYIPNEMLSSRLWEYYGKGKLFDSYSYYFSITPFRWMEATYECTAVKTQLGNGSYNVKDRPLYEGKYWPLVVMGAQDVFGSTVYNSDITKGQAFFGNWYVAATKHFMVGGNEIAGTLAYRYYLKEWNKKH
;
A
#
# COMPACT_ATOMS: atom_id res chain seq x y z
N MET A 1 -38.76 -1.11 -23.49
CA MET A 1 -37.33 -0.74 -23.57
C MET A 1 -36.88 0.19 -22.43
N ARG A 2 -37.63 1.26 -22.07
CA ARG A 2 -37.27 2.20 -20.98
C ARG A 2 -37.01 1.56 -19.59
N LYS A 3 -37.78 0.53 -19.20
CA LYS A 3 -37.60 -0.15 -17.90
C LYS A 3 -36.29 -0.95 -17.78
N LYS A 4 -35.81 -1.54 -18.89
CA LYS A 4 -34.53 -2.28 -18.91
C LYS A 4 -33.33 -1.33 -18.82
N PHE A 5 -33.42 -0.17 -19.48
CA PHE A 5 -32.43 0.90 -19.38
C PHE A 5 -32.36 1.47 -17.96
N LEU A 6 -33.52 1.68 -17.33
CA LEU A 6 -33.61 2.15 -15.94
C LEU A 6 -32.95 1.18 -14.95
N LEU A 7 -33.20 -0.13 -15.10
CA LEU A 7 -32.58 -1.17 -14.28
C LEU A 7 -31.06 -1.23 -14.47
N LEU A 8 -30.57 -1.09 -15.71
CA LEU A 8 -29.14 -1.02 -16.00
C LEU A 8 -28.48 0.22 -15.40
N SER A 9 -29.14 1.38 -15.44
CA SER A 9 -28.64 2.60 -14.80
C SER A 9 -28.65 2.52 -13.26
N ILE A 10 -29.66 1.87 -12.67
CA ILE A 10 -29.71 1.64 -11.21
C ILE A 10 -28.62 0.64 -10.79
N ALA A 11 -28.42 -0.44 -11.55
CA ALA A 11 -27.34 -1.40 -11.31
C ALA A 11 -25.96 -0.74 -11.47
N ALA A 12 -25.78 0.12 -12.48
CA ALA A 12 -24.55 0.89 -12.68
C ALA A 12 -24.30 1.87 -11.52
N LEU A 13 -25.33 2.59 -11.04
CA LEU A 13 -25.23 3.48 -9.87
C LEU A 13 -24.92 2.71 -8.59
N ILE A 14 -25.49 1.53 -8.38
CA ILE A 14 -25.17 0.65 -7.24
C ILE A 14 -23.73 0.17 -7.33
N CYS A 15 -23.24 -0.23 -8.51
CA CYS A 15 -21.83 -0.60 -8.72
C CYS A 15 -20.85 0.57 -8.53
N CYS A 16 -21.23 1.80 -8.91
CA CYS A 16 -20.40 2.99 -8.70
C CYS A 16 -20.19 3.32 -7.21
N ASN A 17 -21.15 2.99 -6.33
CA ASN A 17 -21.00 3.20 -4.89
C ASN A 17 -20.03 2.21 -4.21
N VAL A 18 -19.56 1.19 -4.93
CA VAL A 18 -18.58 0.20 -4.45
C VAL A 18 -17.21 0.42 -5.08
N ALA A 19 -16.98 1.56 -5.75
CA ALA A 19 -15.66 1.96 -6.21
C ALA A 19 -14.77 2.36 -5.00
N LYS A 20 -14.47 1.40 -4.13
CA LYS A 20 -13.36 1.52 -3.19
C LYS A 20 -12.09 1.49 -4.03
N ALA A 21 -11.29 2.54 -3.93
CA ALA A 21 -9.96 2.56 -4.55
C ALA A 21 -9.22 1.26 -4.18
N GLN A 22 -8.60 0.63 -5.17
CA GLN A 22 -7.89 -0.62 -4.94
C GLN A 22 -6.74 -0.36 -3.98
N MET A 23 -6.78 -1.07 -2.85
CA MET A 23 -5.71 -1.06 -1.88
C MET A 23 -4.55 -1.85 -2.48
N TYR A 24 -3.48 -1.14 -2.86
CA TYR A 24 -2.29 -1.77 -3.42
C TYR A 24 -1.44 -2.46 -2.35
N LEU A 25 -1.58 -2.09 -1.07
CA LEU A 25 -1.00 -2.83 0.03
C LEU A 25 -2.15 -3.35 0.90
N GLY A 26 -1.99 -4.48 1.58
CA GLY A 26 -2.93 -4.90 2.62
C GLY A 26 -2.99 -3.94 3.83
N MET A 27 -2.20 -2.87 3.81
CA MET A 27 -2.11 -1.81 4.83
C MET A 27 -2.66 -0.49 4.31
N THR A 28 -3.24 0.28 5.22
CA THR A 28 -3.83 1.60 4.95
C THR A 28 -2.76 2.61 4.50
N GLY A 29 -3.16 3.62 3.73
CA GLY A 29 -2.22 4.50 3.03
C GLY A 29 -1.77 3.91 1.70
N LEU A 30 -1.75 4.74 0.67
CA LEU A 30 -1.39 4.32 -0.69
C LEU A 30 0.09 3.94 -0.77
N ILE A 31 0.45 3.04 -1.68
CA ILE A 31 1.86 2.73 -1.99
C ILE A 31 2.65 4.00 -2.33
N HIS A 32 2.03 5.02 -2.92
CA HIS A 32 2.69 6.27 -3.31
C HIS A 32 2.49 7.43 -2.34
N VAL A 33 1.41 7.43 -1.55
CA VAL A 33 1.11 8.49 -0.57
C VAL A 33 0.81 7.82 0.76
N PRO A 34 1.78 7.81 1.70
CA PRO A 34 1.53 7.26 3.01
C PRO A 34 0.46 8.08 3.74
N SER A 35 -0.39 7.40 4.49
CA SER A 35 -1.36 8.01 5.39
C SER A 35 -1.15 7.49 6.80
N ALA A 36 -1.55 8.29 7.79
CA ALA A 36 -1.50 7.90 9.18
C ALA A 36 -2.67 6.97 9.58
N GLU A 37 -3.66 6.79 8.69
CA GLU A 37 -4.73 5.81 8.89
C GLU A 37 -4.19 4.41 9.22
N MET A 38 -5.00 3.67 9.98
CA MET A 38 -4.78 2.28 10.35
C MET A 38 -6.10 1.50 10.34
N ASN A 39 -6.01 0.22 10.00
CA ASN A 39 -7.08 -0.76 10.16
C ASN A 39 -7.46 -0.95 11.64
N GLU A 40 -8.58 -1.62 11.86
CA GLU A 40 -9.05 -1.93 13.21
C GLU A 40 -8.18 -3.00 13.87
N ALA A 41 -8.02 -2.92 15.19
CA ALA A 41 -7.25 -3.93 15.91
C ALA A 41 -7.96 -5.28 15.87
N GLY A 42 -7.23 -6.33 15.53
CA GLY A 42 -7.76 -7.66 15.25
C GLY A 42 -8.03 -7.92 13.77
N ASP A 43 -7.89 -6.93 12.89
CA ASP A 43 -8.09 -7.14 11.44
C ASP A 43 -7.02 -8.07 10.85
N ALA A 44 -7.48 -9.03 10.04
CA ALA A 44 -6.64 -9.81 9.15
C ALA A 44 -7.21 -9.73 7.73
N ARG A 45 -6.36 -9.47 6.74
CA ARG A 45 -6.75 -9.31 5.33
C ARG A 45 -5.82 -10.11 4.43
N ILE A 46 -6.39 -10.76 3.43
CA ILE A 46 -5.67 -11.41 2.35
C ILE A 46 -6.24 -10.92 1.03
N GLY A 47 -5.38 -10.70 0.05
CA GLY A 47 -5.83 -10.20 -1.24
C GLY A 47 -4.79 -10.34 -2.32
N VAL A 48 -5.26 -10.15 -3.55
CA VAL A 48 -4.43 -10.04 -4.74
C VAL A 48 -4.73 -8.72 -5.41
N HIS A 49 -3.71 -8.08 -5.98
CA HIS A 49 -3.90 -6.87 -6.76
C HIS A 49 -3.07 -6.90 -8.03
N TYR A 50 -3.58 -6.25 -9.05
CA TYR A 50 -2.90 -6.06 -10.32
C TYR A 50 -2.03 -4.81 -10.24
N ILE A 51 -0.78 -4.93 -10.68
CA ILE A 51 0.16 -3.82 -10.76
C ILE A 51 0.42 -3.54 -12.24
N PRO A 52 -0.07 -2.39 -12.76
CA PRO A 52 0.26 -1.93 -14.10
C PRO A 52 1.77 -1.77 -14.23
N ASN A 53 2.31 -2.01 -15.44
CA ASN A 53 3.73 -1.90 -15.69
C ASN A 53 4.32 -0.56 -15.21
N GLU A 54 3.59 0.55 -15.32
CA GLU A 54 4.04 1.91 -15.00
C GLU A 54 4.40 2.08 -13.51
N MET A 55 3.75 1.32 -12.63
CA MET A 55 3.97 1.36 -11.18
C MET A 55 5.13 0.46 -10.72
N LEU A 56 5.64 -0.43 -11.58
CA LEU A 56 6.76 -1.31 -11.24
C LEU A 56 8.08 -0.52 -11.21
N SER A 57 8.99 -0.88 -10.30
CA SER A 57 10.35 -0.32 -10.31
C SER A 57 11.08 -0.66 -11.62
N SER A 58 11.92 0.25 -12.12
CA SER A 58 12.68 0.02 -13.39
C SER A 58 13.57 -1.22 -13.31
N ARG A 59 14.04 -1.56 -12.11
CA ARG A 59 14.88 -2.72 -11.85
C ARG A 59 14.11 -4.04 -11.97
N LEU A 60 12.81 -4.07 -11.72
CA LEU A 60 11.99 -5.27 -11.97
C LEU A 60 11.92 -5.59 -13.46
N TRP A 61 11.86 -4.57 -14.33
CA TRP A 61 11.89 -4.74 -15.78
C TRP A 61 13.24 -5.24 -16.28
N GLU A 62 14.32 -4.71 -15.72
CA GLU A 62 15.68 -5.10 -16.09
C GLU A 62 15.97 -6.55 -15.66
N TYR A 63 15.62 -6.90 -14.42
CA TYR A 63 15.95 -8.20 -13.84
C TYR A 63 15.03 -9.33 -14.31
N TYR A 64 13.71 -9.11 -14.32
CA TYR A 64 12.72 -10.15 -14.67
C TYR A 64 12.08 -9.93 -16.05
N GLY A 65 11.96 -8.68 -16.48
CA GLY A 65 11.36 -8.33 -17.77
C GLY A 65 12.29 -8.57 -18.96
N LYS A 66 13.61 -8.77 -18.73
CA LYS A 66 14.66 -8.76 -19.75
C LYS A 66 14.58 -7.50 -20.64
N GLY A 67 14.28 -6.35 -20.04
CA GLY A 67 14.13 -5.07 -20.74
C GLY A 67 12.78 -4.84 -21.44
N LYS A 68 11.78 -5.72 -21.25
CA LYS A 68 10.41 -5.51 -21.74
C LYS A 68 9.46 -5.18 -20.60
N LEU A 69 8.57 -4.22 -20.83
CA LEU A 69 7.44 -3.92 -19.95
C LEU A 69 6.57 -5.17 -19.79
N PHE A 70 6.11 -5.40 -18.58
CA PHE A 70 5.17 -6.47 -18.26
C PHE A 70 4.28 -6.01 -17.12
N ASP A 71 3.05 -6.49 -17.10
CA ASP A 71 2.16 -6.29 -16.00
C ASP A 71 2.35 -7.40 -14.95
N SER A 72 2.16 -7.06 -13.68
CA SER A 72 2.42 -7.97 -12.56
C SER A 72 1.18 -8.15 -11.69
N TYR A 73 1.18 -9.19 -10.87
CA TYR A 73 0.19 -9.37 -9.82
C TYR A 73 0.92 -9.53 -8.50
N SER A 74 0.42 -8.91 -7.44
CA SER A 74 0.92 -9.09 -6.08
C SER A 74 -0.14 -9.76 -5.24
N TYR A 75 0.29 -10.62 -4.31
CA TYR A 75 -0.55 -11.17 -3.26
C TYR A 75 -0.04 -10.72 -1.90
N TYR A 76 -0.96 -10.34 -1.02
CA TYR A 76 -0.62 -9.86 0.31
C TYR A 76 -1.41 -10.57 1.40
N PHE A 77 -0.79 -10.64 2.57
CA PHE A 77 -1.40 -11.03 3.83
C PHE A 77 -1.06 -9.98 4.87
N SER A 78 -2.08 -9.32 5.42
CA SER A 78 -1.99 -8.20 6.35
C SER A 78 -2.66 -8.54 7.67
N ILE A 79 -2.04 -8.13 8.77
CA ILE A 79 -2.59 -8.25 10.12
C ILE A 79 -2.42 -6.93 10.88
N THR A 80 -3.37 -6.65 11.75
CA THR A 80 -3.37 -5.47 12.63
C THR A 80 -3.57 -5.94 14.07
N PRO A 81 -2.56 -6.57 14.69
CA PRO A 81 -2.73 -7.22 15.99
C PRO A 81 -3.10 -6.23 17.10
N PHE A 82 -2.63 -4.99 17.01
CA PHE A 82 -2.86 -3.94 17.99
C PHE A 82 -3.30 -2.65 17.33
N ARG A 83 -3.96 -1.78 18.10
CA ARG A 83 -4.33 -0.42 17.63
C ARG A 83 -3.12 0.41 17.23
N TRP A 84 -1.91 0.07 17.64
CA TRP A 84 -0.71 0.84 17.29
C TRP A 84 0.14 0.18 16.22
N MET A 85 -0.23 -1.00 15.69
CA MET A 85 0.64 -1.76 14.78
C MET A 85 -0.12 -2.42 13.62
N GLU A 86 0.39 -2.24 12.40
CA GLU A 86 0.03 -3.03 11.21
C GLU A 86 1.29 -3.73 10.68
N ALA A 87 1.14 -4.98 10.23
CA ALA A 87 2.17 -5.72 9.53
C ALA A 87 1.60 -6.39 8.30
N THR A 88 2.34 -6.42 7.20
CA THR A 88 1.92 -7.07 5.96
C THR A 88 3.08 -7.79 5.30
N TYR A 89 2.82 -9.03 4.92
CA TYR A 89 3.63 -9.78 3.98
C TYR A 89 3.06 -9.58 2.58
N GLU A 90 3.87 -9.14 1.65
CA GLU A 90 3.49 -9.02 0.24
C GLU A 90 4.51 -9.74 -0.62
N CYS A 91 4.04 -10.47 -1.64
CA CYS A 91 4.89 -10.99 -2.69
C CYS A 91 4.35 -10.60 -4.06
N THR A 92 5.24 -10.07 -4.89
CA THR A 92 4.97 -9.73 -6.29
C THR A 92 5.29 -10.93 -7.18
N ALA A 93 4.27 -11.51 -7.79
CA ALA A 93 4.42 -12.53 -8.82
C ALA A 93 4.79 -11.87 -10.15
N VAL A 94 5.93 -12.26 -10.71
CA VAL A 94 6.43 -11.75 -12.00
C VAL A 94 6.48 -12.91 -13.00
N LYS A 95 5.73 -12.82 -14.11
CA LYS A 95 5.75 -13.78 -15.23
C LYS A 95 5.82 -15.25 -14.78
N THR A 96 4.93 -15.66 -13.89
CA THR A 96 4.77 -17.05 -13.42
C THR A 96 5.82 -17.54 -12.42
N GLN A 97 6.77 -16.69 -11.99
CA GLN A 97 7.63 -16.97 -10.84
C GLN A 97 7.08 -16.25 -9.60
N LEU A 98 6.96 -16.98 -8.49
CA LEU A 98 6.71 -16.37 -7.19
C LEU A 98 7.95 -15.53 -6.87
N GLY A 99 7.77 -14.22 -6.75
CA GLY A 99 8.85 -13.31 -6.37
C GLY A 99 9.31 -13.56 -4.94
N ASN A 100 10.32 -12.79 -4.53
CA ASN A 100 10.70 -12.73 -3.13
C ASN A 100 9.62 -11.96 -2.36
N GLY A 101 9.23 -12.49 -1.21
CA GLY A 101 8.33 -11.81 -0.30
C GLY A 101 9.01 -10.61 0.35
N SER A 102 8.20 -9.61 0.66
CA SER A 102 8.56 -8.38 1.33
C SER A 102 7.72 -8.23 2.60
N TYR A 103 8.35 -7.82 3.68
CA TYR A 103 7.65 -7.48 4.92
C TYR A 103 7.55 -5.97 5.06
N ASN A 104 6.33 -5.51 5.31
CA ASN A 104 5.95 -4.12 5.53
C ASN A 104 5.43 -3.97 6.95
N VAL A 105 5.82 -2.89 7.63
CA VAL A 105 5.40 -2.61 9.01
C VAL A 105 5.01 -1.14 9.14
N LYS A 106 4.04 -0.88 10.00
CA LYS A 106 3.62 0.47 10.38
C LYS A 106 3.30 0.49 11.86
N ASP A 107 3.81 1.52 12.51
CA ASP A 107 3.67 1.78 13.93
C ASP A 107 3.03 3.16 14.14
N ARG A 108 2.11 3.28 15.09
CA ARG A 108 1.42 4.51 15.48
C ARG A 108 1.84 4.93 16.88
N PRO A 109 2.89 5.75 17.00
CA PRO A 109 3.32 6.27 18.30
C PRO A 109 2.33 7.31 18.87
N LEU A 110 1.57 8.01 18.03
CA LEU A 110 0.65 9.07 18.48
C LEU A 110 -0.76 8.86 17.96
N TYR A 111 -1.70 8.74 18.88
CA TYR A 111 -3.13 8.76 18.59
C TYR A 111 -3.63 10.19 18.39
N GLU A 112 -4.66 10.34 17.57
CA GLU A 112 -5.27 11.64 17.34
C GLU A 112 -5.86 12.19 18.63
N GLY A 113 -5.50 13.43 18.96
CA GLY A 113 -6.08 14.16 20.09
C GLY A 113 -6.85 15.38 19.60
N LYS A 114 -7.35 16.20 20.53
CA LYS A 114 -8.08 17.42 20.17
C LYS A 114 -7.24 18.41 19.35
N TYR A 115 -5.96 18.58 19.72
CA TYR A 115 -5.08 19.62 19.15
C TYR A 115 -3.93 19.08 18.28
N TRP A 116 -3.63 17.78 18.35
CA TRP A 116 -2.57 17.16 17.56
C TRP A 116 -3.12 16.12 16.59
N PRO A 117 -2.43 15.93 15.44
CA PRO A 117 -2.76 14.85 14.51
C PRO A 117 -2.38 13.49 15.10
N LEU A 118 -2.93 12.41 14.56
CA LEU A 118 -2.29 11.11 14.73
C LEU A 118 -1.02 11.04 13.89
N VAL A 119 -0.02 10.29 14.36
CA VAL A 119 1.27 10.13 13.68
C VAL A 119 1.59 8.66 13.57
N VAL A 120 2.01 8.26 12.37
CA VAL A 120 2.56 6.93 12.12
C VAL A 120 3.93 7.02 11.52
N MET A 121 4.72 5.99 11.75
CA MET A 121 5.93 5.70 11.02
C MET A 121 5.81 4.30 10.42
N GLY A 122 6.23 4.15 9.18
CA GLY A 122 6.19 2.86 8.53
C GLY A 122 7.42 2.63 7.67
N ALA A 123 7.65 1.36 7.38
CA ALA A 123 8.72 0.93 6.53
C ALA A 123 8.20 -0.16 5.60
N GLN A 124 8.48 -0.01 4.32
CA GLN A 124 8.13 -0.97 3.28
C GLN A 124 9.36 -1.73 2.83
N ASP A 125 9.17 -3.00 2.51
CA ASP A 125 10.21 -3.88 1.98
C ASP A 125 11.46 -3.90 2.89
N VAL A 126 11.21 -4.01 4.20
CA VAL A 126 12.24 -3.92 5.27
C VAL A 126 13.03 -5.22 5.38
N PHE A 127 12.33 -6.34 5.17
CA PHE A 127 12.89 -7.67 5.07
C PHE A 127 12.43 -8.23 3.72
N GLY A 128 13.31 -8.26 2.72
CA GLY A 128 13.10 -9.09 1.54
C GLY A 128 13.54 -10.52 1.85
N SER A 129 12.96 -11.54 1.20
CA SER A 129 13.36 -12.95 1.29
C SER A 129 14.79 -13.27 0.79
N THR A 130 15.78 -12.45 1.14
CA THR A 130 17.20 -12.76 1.07
C THR A 130 17.81 -12.58 2.47
N VAL A 131 17.26 -13.28 3.46
CA VAL A 131 17.95 -13.57 4.72
C VAL A 131 19.06 -14.57 4.44
N TYR A 132 20.12 -14.12 3.75
CA TYR A 132 21.43 -14.78 3.76
C TYR A 132 22.61 -13.89 3.31
N ASN A 133 22.39 -12.60 3.06
CA ASN A 133 23.52 -11.68 2.90
C ASN A 133 23.35 -10.50 3.85
N SER A 134 24.31 -10.38 4.76
CA SER A 134 24.54 -9.31 5.72
C SER A 134 24.81 -7.94 5.08
N ASP A 135 24.54 -7.79 3.78
CA ASP A 135 24.62 -6.56 3.02
C ASP A 135 23.20 -6.01 2.83
N ILE A 136 22.78 -5.08 3.70
CA ILE A 136 21.58 -4.23 3.52
C ILE A 136 21.57 -3.55 2.13
N THR A 137 22.74 -3.42 1.49
CA THR A 137 22.90 -2.88 0.14
C THR A 137 22.45 -3.84 -0.98
N LYS A 138 22.47 -5.17 -0.76
CA LYS A 138 22.20 -6.21 -1.78
C LYS A 138 20.81 -6.84 -1.68
N GLY A 139 20.07 -6.62 -0.60
CA GLY A 139 18.66 -6.99 -0.50
C GLY A 139 17.86 -6.37 -1.65
N GLN A 140 17.01 -7.17 -2.29
CA GLN A 140 16.12 -6.76 -3.38
C GLN A 140 14.95 -5.92 -2.84
N ALA A 141 15.27 -4.78 -2.22
CA ALA A 141 14.30 -3.83 -1.68
C ALA A 141 13.72 -2.96 -2.81
N PHE A 142 13.00 -3.57 -3.75
CA PHE A 142 12.50 -2.93 -4.97
C PHE A 142 11.52 -1.78 -4.69
N PHE A 143 10.85 -1.81 -3.55
CA PHE A 143 9.95 -0.74 -3.10
C PHE A 143 10.38 -0.18 -1.72
N GLY A 144 11.60 -0.49 -1.28
CA GLY A 144 12.17 -0.10 0.01
C GLY A 144 12.07 1.39 0.33
N ASN A 145 11.28 1.72 1.34
CA ASN A 145 11.13 3.09 1.84
C ASN A 145 10.78 3.13 3.32
N TRP A 146 11.10 4.26 3.95
CA TRP A 146 10.66 4.63 5.28
C TRP A 146 9.81 5.88 5.15
N TYR A 147 8.75 5.98 5.94
CA TYR A 147 7.90 7.15 5.92
C TYR A 147 7.39 7.51 7.30
N VAL A 148 7.06 8.78 7.46
CA VAL A 148 6.29 9.30 8.58
C VAL A 148 5.09 10.03 7.99
N ALA A 149 3.91 9.78 8.52
CA ALA A 149 2.69 10.49 8.12
C ALA A 149 1.94 10.99 9.35
N ALA A 150 1.36 12.17 9.22
CA ALA A 150 0.51 12.80 10.22
C ALA A 150 -0.85 13.11 9.60
N THR A 151 -1.93 12.61 10.20
CA THR A 151 -3.30 12.80 9.71
C THR A 151 -4.16 13.45 10.77
N LYS A 152 -5.01 14.40 10.36
CA LYS A 152 -5.95 15.12 11.23
C LYS A 152 -7.33 15.10 10.62
N HIS A 153 -8.32 14.69 11.40
CA HIS A 153 -9.72 14.66 11.02
C HIS A 153 -10.44 15.91 11.51
N PHE A 154 -11.28 16.47 10.64
CA PHE A 154 -12.09 17.65 10.88
C PHE A 154 -13.54 17.34 10.50
N MET A 155 -14.47 17.68 11.40
CA MET A 155 -15.89 17.61 11.12
C MET A 155 -16.36 18.94 10.52
N VAL A 156 -16.76 18.92 9.24
CA VAL A 156 -17.24 20.10 8.52
C VAL A 156 -18.66 19.82 8.01
N GLY A 157 -19.66 20.52 8.57
CA GLY A 157 -21.04 20.42 8.12
C GLY A 157 -21.65 19.01 8.23
N GLY A 158 -21.23 18.22 9.23
CA GLY A 158 -21.67 16.83 9.43
C GLY A 158 -20.89 15.79 8.61
N ASN A 159 -19.96 16.22 7.76
CA ASN A 159 -19.04 15.32 7.04
C ASN A 159 -17.66 15.32 7.71
N GLU A 160 -16.96 14.20 7.60
CA GLU A 160 -15.57 14.07 8.07
C GLU A 160 -14.62 14.31 6.90
N ILE A 161 -13.64 15.18 7.10
CA ILE A 161 -12.58 15.47 6.14
C ILE A 161 -11.25 15.28 6.85
N ALA A 162 -10.31 14.56 6.22
CA ALA A 162 -8.99 14.32 6.77
C ALA A 162 -7.91 15.03 5.95
N GLY A 163 -7.02 15.75 6.63
CA GLY A 163 -5.79 16.30 6.05
C GLY A 163 -4.60 15.42 6.44
N THR A 164 -3.78 15.01 5.47
CA THR A 164 -2.58 14.19 5.70
C THR A 164 -1.32 14.89 5.21
N LEU A 165 -0.30 14.95 6.06
CA LEU A 165 1.06 15.36 5.71
C LEU A 165 1.98 14.15 5.82
N ALA A 166 2.74 13.85 4.79
CA ALA A 166 3.65 12.71 4.78
C ALA A 166 5.05 13.09 4.29
N TYR A 167 6.05 12.51 4.93
CA TYR A 167 7.44 12.51 4.48
C TYR A 167 7.86 11.08 4.18
N ARG A 168 8.55 10.88 3.06
CA ARG A 168 9.02 9.57 2.63
C ARG A 168 10.49 9.65 2.25
N TYR A 169 11.26 8.73 2.80
CA TYR A 169 12.65 8.48 2.48
C TYR A 169 12.79 7.15 1.73
N TYR A 170 13.36 7.20 0.54
CA TYR A 170 13.60 6.02 -0.27
C TYR A 170 14.97 5.43 0.05
N LEU A 171 15.03 4.12 0.31
CA LEU A 171 16.29 3.46 0.66
C LEU A 171 17.32 3.46 -0.46
N LYS A 172 16.85 3.52 -1.72
CA LYS A 172 17.69 3.49 -2.91
C LYS A 172 17.19 4.52 -3.93
N GLU A 173 18.10 5.14 -4.66
CA GLU A 173 17.78 6.18 -5.66
C GLU A 173 16.78 5.70 -6.72
N TRP A 174 16.87 4.43 -7.14
CA TRP A 174 15.98 3.84 -8.14
C TRP A 174 14.58 3.50 -7.60
N ASN A 175 14.34 3.66 -6.28
CA ASN A 175 12.99 3.56 -5.70
C ASN A 175 12.20 4.88 -5.84
N LYS A 176 12.88 6.00 -6.15
CA LYS A 176 12.27 7.34 -6.26
C LYS A 176 11.48 7.58 -7.55
N LYS A 177 11.21 6.55 -8.36
CA LYS A 177 10.72 6.66 -9.76
C LYS A 177 9.79 7.88 -9.97
N HIS A 178 10.25 8.78 -10.84
CA HIS A 178 9.60 10.00 -11.31
C HIS A 178 8.29 9.73 -12.04
#